data_AF-A0A5B8NWS7-F1
#
_entry.id   AF-A0A5B8NWS7-F1
#
_cell.length_a   1.000
_cell.length_b   1.000
_cell.length_c   1.000
_cell.angle_alpha   90.00
_cell.angle_beta   90.00
_cell.angle_gamma   90.00
#
_symmetry.space_group_name_H-M   'P 1'
#
loop_
_entity.id
_entity.type
_entity.pdbx_description
1 polymer ?
#
loop_
_entity_poly.entity_id
_entity_poly.type
_entity_poly.pdbx_seq_one_letter_code
_entity_poly.pdbx_strand_id
1 'polypeptide(L)'
;MNRKSIVSTLAATTIGLIATAQLTFATGTAQAEEKYTGELLSTIDLGEPAEGFGGISGLTHLGGDEYMALSDDSTGKSRMYRMTIPADYNANDKIKVTDTIMLHDPQGNPYPKESVDPESIRLLPDGTLAWTTEGWAKDGNFIAPGIIISDQQGKELRRIAAPAYHAPTPDGKMGISHNQANEGLTRIYGNDDILMTINEGTLIQDGEQNTEEHGMKVRLTQYSLSKGEAIAEYVVEIGPRYPHSKLRGPSEIIAANDGSFYIIERGYIPDNGNLGEIYRITLDGATNVLGRSALDGTEVPVKKELVFDFASMLKNDGTDPIDNVEALSWGPVLPDGRAQLIVIADDNFNETQRTLLDRIAIAKN
;
A
#
# COMPACT_ATOMS: atom_id res chain seq x y z
N MET A 1 5.08 72.85 -58.12
CA MET A 1 4.37 73.35 -56.91
C MET A 1 3.23 72.39 -56.61
N ASN A 2 3.24 71.74 -55.43
CA ASN A 2 2.14 71.08 -54.69
C ASN A 2 1.24 70.06 -55.44
N ARG A 3 0.71 68.96 -54.88
CA ARG A 3 0.79 68.17 -53.63
C ARG A 3 -0.16 66.97 -53.90
N LYS A 4 0.15 65.78 -53.33
CA LYS A 4 -0.75 64.76 -52.71
C LYS A 4 -2.16 64.55 -53.32
N SER A 5 -2.74 63.35 -53.52
CA SER A 5 -2.54 62.01 -52.95
C SER A 5 -3.74 61.12 -53.38
N ILE A 6 -3.64 59.82 -53.08
CA ILE A 6 -4.72 58.80 -52.95
C ILE A 6 -5.12 58.11 -54.26
N VAL A 7 -4.60 56.90 -54.42
CA VAL A 7 -5.13 55.86 -55.32
C VAL A 7 -6.01 54.96 -54.46
N SER A 8 -7.31 54.89 -54.78
CA SER A 8 -8.25 53.91 -54.27
C SER A 8 -8.42 52.80 -55.30
N THR A 9 -8.20 51.56 -54.89
CA THR A 9 -8.20 50.38 -55.76
C THR A 9 -9.52 49.60 -55.64
N LEU A 10 -10.09 49.36 -56.82
CA LEU A 10 -11.03 48.34 -57.29
C LEU A 10 -11.82 47.46 -56.29
N ALA A 11 -13.13 47.42 -56.55
CA ALA A 11 -14.01 46.29 -56.28
C ALA A 11 -13.89 45.24 -57.40
N ALA A 12 -13.86 43.96 -57.03
CA ALA A 12 -14.31 42.85 -57.88
C ALA A 12 -14.72 41.66 -56.98
N THR A 13 -15.96 41.23 -57.17
CA THR A 13 -16.67 40.18 -56.46
C THR A 13 -16.28 38.80 -57.00
N THR A 14 -15.91 37.86 -56.13
CA THR A 14 -15.77 36.43 -56.48
C THR A 14 -16.65 35.60 -55.55
N ILE A 15 -17.61 34.87 -56.13
CA ILE A 15 -18.49 33.92 -55.45
C ILE A 15 -17.69 32.65 -55.19
N GLY A 16 -17.44 32.32 -53.92
CA GLY A 16 -16.78 31.08 -53.51
C GLY A 16 -17.79 29.95 -53.27
N LEU A 17 -17.61 28.82 -53.96
CA LEU A 17 -18.25 27.54 -53.64
C LEU A 17 -17.86 27.12 -52.22
N ILE A 18 -18.85 26.91 -51.34
CA ILE A 18 -18.65 26.29 -50.03
C ILE A 18 -18.70 24.77 -50.23
N ALA A 19 -17.55 24.11 -50.15
CA ALA A 19 -17.48 22.66 -49.99
C ALA A 19 -17.65 22.34 -48.50
N THR A 20 -18.79 21.77 -48.12
CA THR A 20 -19.02 21.21 -46.79
C THR A 20 -18.24 19.90 -46.67
N ALA A 21 -17.10 19.93 -45.99
CA ALA A 21 -16.44 18.72 -45.51
C ALA A 21 -17.28 18.13 -44.37
N GLN A 22 -17.89 16.97 -44.58
CA GLN A 22 -18.48 16.19 -43.50
C GLN A 22 -17.33 15.57 -42.69
N LEU A 23 -17.12 16.07 -41.46
CA LEU A 23 -16.33 15.35 -40.46
C LEU A 23 -17.13 14.11 -40.05
N THR A 24 -16.74 12.94 -40.54
CA THR A 24 -17.11 11.67 -39.91
C THR A 24 -16.31 11.54 -38.62
N PHE A 25 -16.96 11.76 -37.48
CA PHE A 25 -16.42 11.33 -36.19
C PHE A 25 -16.36 9.81 -36.21
N ALA A 26 -15.15 9.25 -36.15
CA ALA A 26 -14.97 7.86 -35.79
C ALA A 26 -15.56 7.69 -34.39
N THR A 27 -16.64 6.93 -34.28
CA THR A 27 -17.11 6.42 -33.00
C THR A 27 -16.02 5.53 -32.45
N GLY A 28 -15.20 6.05 -31.54
CA GLY A 28 -14.30 5.23 -30.75
C GLY A 28 -15.16 4.18 -30.06
N THR A 29 -14.92 2.92 -30.38
CA THR A 29 -15.43 1.81 -29.57
C THR A 29 -14.88 2.04 -28.17
N ALA A 30 -15.76 2.30 -27.19
CA ALA A 30 -15.38 2.26 -25.79
C ALA A 30 -14.75 0.89 -25.56
N GLN A 31 -13.44 0.87 -25.32
CA GLN A 31 -12.74 -0.34 -24.91
C GLN A 31 -13.38 -0.72 -23.56
N ALA A 32 -13.90 -1.94 -23.45
CA ALA A 32 -14.46 -2.41 -22.19
C ALA A 32 -13.40 -2.21 -21.11
N GLU A 33 -13.78 -1.61 -19.97
CA GLU A 33 -12.88 -1.56 -18.82
C GLU A 33 -12.50 -2.98 -18.45
N GLU A 34 -11.19 -3.26 -18.49
CA GLU A 34 -10.65 -4.54 -18.09
C GLU A 34 -10.95 -4.73 -16.60
N LYS A 35 -11.64 -5.83 -16.26
CA LYS A 35 -12.06 -6.07 -14.87
C LYS A 35 -11.14 -7.10 -14.23
N TYR A 36 -10.69 -6.82 -13.01
CA TYR A 36 -9.88 -7.75 -12.23
C TYR A 36 -10.71 -8.45 -11.15
N THR A 37 -10.45 -9.73 -10.92
CA THR A 37 -11.08 -10.50 -9.84
C THR A 37 -10.09 -11.43 -9.16
N GLY A 38 -10.22 -11.59 -7.84
CA GLY A 38 -9.47 -12.58 -7.05
C GLY A 38 -10.24 -13.89 -6.88
N GLU A 39 -9.51 -15.00 -6.81
CA GLU A 39 -10.00 -16.32 -6.42
C GLU A 39 -9.11 -16.87 -5.30
N LEU A 40 -9.69 -17.19 -4.15
CA LEU A 40 -8.97 -17.90 -3.09
C LEU A 40 -8.68 -19.34 -3.54
N LEU A 41 -7.41 -19.70 -3.59
CA LEU A 41 -6.97 -21.05 -3.94
C LEU A 41 -6.82 -21.94 -2.70
N SER A 42 -6.28 -21.40 -1.61
CA SER A 42 -6.06 -22.14 -0.35
C SER A 42 -5.76 -21.19 0.81
N THR A 43 -6.04 -21.68 2.01
CA THR A 43 -5.63 -21.10 3.29
C THR A 43 -4.87 -22.15 4.09
N ILE A 44 -3.76 -21.78 4.70
CA ILE A 44 -3.03 -22.60 5.69
C ILE A 44 -3.01 -21.86 7.02
N ASP A 45 -3.32 -22.55 8.11
CA ASP A 45 -3.02 -22.10 9.46
C ASP A 45 -1.58 -22.49 9.82
N LEU A 46 -0.73 -21.51 10.09
CA LEU A 46 0.68 -21.76 10.43
C LEU A 46 0.83 -22.35 11.84
N GLY A 47 -0.19 -22.18 12.69
CA GLY A 47 -0.12 -22.42 14.13
C GLY A 47 0.98 -21.57 14.77
N GLU A 48 1.68 -22.15 15.74
CA GLU A 48 2.91 -21.58 16.32
C GLU A 48 4.14 -22.31 15.73
N PRO A 49 4.61 -21.94 14.52
CA PRO A 49 5.68 -22.68 13.84
C PRO A 49 7.05 -22.56 14.54
N ALA A 50 7.22 -21.57 15.43
CA ALA A 50 8.39 -21.38 16.29
C ALA A 50 8.02 -20.57 17.55
N GLU A 51 8.83 -20.68 18.61
CA GLU A 51 8.64 -19.90 19.84
C GLU A 51 8.74 -18.39 19.56
N GLY A 52 7.66 -17.66 19.83
CA GLY A 52 7.58 -16.22 19.62
C GLY A 52 7.44 -15.77 18.17
N PHE A 53 7.04 -16.66 17.25
CA PHE A 53 6.52 -16.29 15.93
C PHE A 53 5.11 -15.69 16.08
N GLY A 54 4.82 -14.63 15.32
CA GLY A 54 3.55 -13.88 15.35
C GLY A 54 3.79 -12.41 14.99
N GLY A 55 2.75 -11.59 15.05
CA GLY A 55 2.84 -10.14 14.76
C GLY A 55 3.17 -9.84 13.31
N ILE A 56 2.72 -10.64 12.34
CA ILE A 56 3.25 -10.59 10.96
C ILE A 56 2.55 -9.51 10.11
N SER A 57 3.18 -8.34 10.02
CA SER A 57 2.68 -7.17 9.28
C SER A 57 3.29 -7.01 7.89
N GLY A 58 4.40 -7.70 7.57
CA GLY A 58 5.10 -7.53 6.30
C GLY A 58 5.67 -8.83 5.72
N LEU A 59 5.70 -8.95 4.39
CA LEU A 59 6.26 -10.12 3.70
C LEU A 59 7.00 -9.71 2.42
N THR A 60 8.19 -10.25 2.19
CA THR A 60 8.89 -10.12 0.91
C THR A 60 9.48 -11.43 0.43
N HIS A 61 9.37 -11.68 -0.88
CA HIS A 61 10.05 -12.79 -1.53
C HIS A 61 11.55 -12.53 -1.66
N LEU A 62 12.37 -13.53 -1.30
CA LEU A 62 13.83 -13.50 -1.41
C LEU A 62 14.35 -14.24 -2.65
N GLY A 63 13.53 -15.12 -3.23
CA GLY A 63 13.87 -15.97 -4.36
C GLY A 63 13.60 -17.45 -4.08
N GLY A 64 13.28 -18.23 -5.11
CA GLY A 64 12.88 -19.63 -4.94
C GLY A 64 11.66 -19.73 -4.02
N ASP A 65 11.77 -20.53 -2.96
CA ASP A 65 10.74 -20.67 -1.93
C ASP A 65 11.03 -19.82 -0.67
N GLU A 66 12.05 -18.95 -0.69
CA GLU A 66 12.47 -18.18 0.49
C GLU A 66 11.76 -16.83 0.59
N TYR A 67 11.33 -16.49 1.81
CA TYR A 67 10.67 -15.24 2.15
C TYR A 67 11.26 -14.65 3.45
N MET A 68 11.10 -13.35 3.61
CA MET A 68 11.31 -12.65 4.88
C MET A 68 9.97 -12.06 5.34
N ALA A 69 9.54 -12.41 6.54
CA ALA A 69 8.36 -11.83 7.19
C ALA A 69 8.81 -10.85 8.28
N LEU A 70 8.20 -9.67 8.35
CA LEU A 70 8.46 -8.68 9.40
C LEU A 70 7.47 -8.86 10.55
N SER A 71 7.93 -8.59 11.77
CA SER A 71 7.05 -8.51 12.94
C SER A 71 6.87 -7.07 13.40
N ASP A 72 5.62 -6.68 13.67
CA ASP A 72 5.17 -5.39 14.21
C ASP A 72 5.43 -5.18 15.71
N ASP A 73 6.11 -6.11 16.38
CA ASP A 73 6.40 -5.98 17.81
C ASP A 73 7.29 -4.77 18.13
N SER A 74 6.63 -3.67 18.53
CA SER A 74 7.22 -2.40 18.94
C SER A 74 7.66 -2.35 20.41
N THR A 75 7.58 -3.47 21.14
CA THR A 75 7.95 -3.56 22.55
C THR A 75 9.47 -3.69 22.80
N GLY A 76 10.29 -3.40 21.80
CA GLY A 76 11.76 -3.45 21.87
C GLY A 76 12.35 -4.82 21.50
N LYS A 77 11.54 -5.68 20.86
CA LYS A 77 11.98 -6.97 20.29
C LYS A 77 11.69 -7.05 18.79
N SER A 78 11.78 -5.92 18.09
CA SER A 78 11.53 -5.85 16.66
C SER A 78 12.42 -6.84 15.89
N ARG A 79 11.81 -7.60 14.99
CA ARG A 79 12.41 -8.82 14.42
C ARG A 79 11.78 -9.14 13.07
N MET A 80 12.47 -9.97 12.32
CA MET A 80 11.97 -10.58 11.09
C MET A 80 12.25 -12.07 11.09
N TYR A 81 11.45 -12.84 10.36
CA TYR A 81 11.56 -14.29 10.25
C TYR A 81 11.91 -14.68 8.83
N ARG A 82 12.94 -15.49 8.69
CA ARG A 82 13.21 -16.13 7.40
C ARG A 82 12.36 -17.37 7.26
N MET A 83 11.58 -17.47 6.19
CA MET A 83 10.60 -18.54 5.99
C MET A 83 10.82 -19.26 4.66
N THR A 84 10.38 -20.52 4.61
CA THR A 84 10.24 -21.26 3.35
C THR A 84 8.77 -21.52 3.07
N ILE A 85 8.28 -20.96 1.96
CA ILE A 85 6.90 -21.08 1.48
C ILE A 85 6.94 -21.68 0.07
N PRO A 86 6.62 -22.98 -0.10
CA PRO A 86 6.64 -23.65 -1.41
C PRO A 86 5.68 -23.01 -2.43
N ALA A 87 6.09 -22.86 -3.69
CA ALA A 87 5.26 -22.24 -4.73
C ALA A 87 3.79 -22.73 -4.82
N ASP A 88 3.57 -24.02 -4.62
CA ASP A 88 2.27 -24.69 -4.72
C ASP A 88 1.84 -25.33 -3.39
N TYR A 89 2.02 -24.59 -2.29
CA TYR A 89 1.53 -25.06 -1.00
C TYR A 89 0.01 -25.25 -1.01
N ASN A 90 -0.44 -26.25 -0.26
CA ASN A 90 -1.84 -26.54 0.03
C ASN A 90 -2.04 -26.70 1.53
N ALA A 91 -3.30 -26.83 1.98
CA ALA A 91 -3.69 -26.94 3.38
C ALA A 91 -2.93 -27.98 4.24
N ASN A 92 -2.22 -28.94 3.62
CA ASN A 92 -1.44 -29.96 4.33
C ASN A 92 0.05 -29.65 4.45
N ASP A 93 0.55 -28.61 3.79
CA ASP A 93 1.97 -28.25 3.82
C ASP A 93 2.36 -27.59 5.13
N LYS A 94 3.60 -27.86 5.56
CA LYS A 94 4.19 -27.24 6.75
C LYS A 94 5.18 -26.17 6.32
N ILE A 95 4.79 -24.92 6.49
CA ILE A 95 5.67 -23.78 6.31
C ILE A 95 6.66 -23.74 7.46
N LYS A 96 7.90 -23.39 7.14
CA LYS A 96 9.01 -23.45 8.09
C LYS A 96 9.54 -22.04 8.34
N VAL A 97 9.56 -21.66 9.61
CA VAL A 97 10.43 -20.58 10.08
C VAL A 97 11.83 -21.18 10.23
N THR A 98 12.78 -20.62 9.48
CA THR A 98 14.16 -21.11 9.38
C THR A 98 15.14 -20.29 10.20
N ASP A 99 14.81 -19.03 10.47
CA ASP A 99 15.61 -18.14 11.29
C ASP A 99 14.77 -17.00 11.88
N THR A 100 15.19 -16.47 13.03
CA THR A 100 14.65 -15.27 13.67
C THR A 100 15.75 -14.23 13.78
N ILE A 101 15.57 -13.10 13.12
CA ILE A 101 16.60 -12.07 12.95
C ILE A 101 16.14 -10.79 13.65
N MET A 102 16.90 -10.37 14.66
CA MET A 102 16.58 -9.15 15.41
C MET A 102 16.96 -7.90 14.62
N LEU A 103 16.09 -6.88 14.66
CA LEU A 103 16.37 -5.58 14.07
C LEU A 103 17.20 -4.73 15.04
N HIS A 104 18.21 -4.07 14.50
CA HIS A 104 19.17 -3.28 15.27
C HIS A 104 19.33 -1.88 14.68
N ASP A 105 19.64 -0.93 15.55
CA ASP A 105 20.03 0.44 15.19
C ASP A 105 21.35 0.45 14.40
N PRO A 106 21.77 1.61 13.84
CA PRO A 106 23.04 1.72 13.10
C PRO A 106 24.28 1.35 13.91
N GLN A 107 24.21 1.44 15.24
CA GLN A 107 25.27 1.08 16.18
C GLN A 107 25.29 -0.42 16.51
N GLY A 108 24.28 -1.18 16.07
CA GLY A 108 24.13 -2.61 16.34
C GLY A 108 23.44 -2.94 17.66
N ASN A 109 22.78 -1.97 18.31
CA ASN A 109 21.99 -2.23 19.51
C ASN A 109 20.53 -2.54 19.15
N PRO A 110 19.82 -3.31 19.98
CA PRO A 110 18.37 -3.44 19.85
C PRO A 110 17.70 -2.07 19.92
N TYR A 111 16.63 -1.90 19.16
CA TYR A 111 15.82 -0.68 19.26
C TYR A 111 15.26 -0.52 20.68
N PRO A 112 15.34 0.68 21.27
CA PRO A 112 14.57 1.00 22.46
C PRO A 112 13.07 0.76 22.23
N LYS A 113 12.36 0.41 23.30
CA LYS A 113 10.89 0.33 23.28
C LYS A 113 10.30 1.63 22.72
N GLU A 114 9.27 1.53 21.88
CA GLU A 114 8.52 2.70 21.37
C GLU A 114 9.39 3.68 20.53
N SER A 115 10.50 3.20 19.95
CA SER A 115 11.38 4.00 19.08
C SER A 115 11.22 3.69 17.59
N VAL A 116 10.70 2.51 17.28
CA VAL A 116 10.28 2.04 15.97
C VAL A 116 9.03 1.19 16.15
N ASP A 117 8.24 1.14 15.10
CA ASP A 117 6.94 0.48 14.97
C ASP A 117 6.91 -0.12 13.55
N PRO A 118 7.44 -1.34 13.35
CA PRO A 118 7.72 -1.87 12.01
C PRO A 118 6.50 -2.49 11.32
N GLU A 119 6.16 -2.09 10.09
CA GLU A 119 4.97 -2.63 9.39
C GLU A 119 5.29 -3.49 8.16
N SER A 120 5.60 -2.85 7.03
CA SER A 120 5.84 -3.56 5.78
C SER A 120 7.34 -3.72 5.48
N ILE A 121 7.69 -4.71 4.66
CA ILE A 121 9.08 -5.04 4.25
C ILE A 121 9.18 -5.39 2.77
N ARG A 122 10.24 -4.95 2.09
CA ARG A 122 10.55 -5.28 0.70
C ARG A 122 12.04 -5.53 0.48
N LEU A 123 12.37 -6.59 -0.24
CA LEU A 123 13.72 -6.82 -0.75
C LEU A 123 14.07 -5.82 -1.85
N LEU A 124 15.21 -5.15 -1.70
CA LEU A 124 15.76 -4.24 -2.68
C LEU A 124 16.69 -4.95 -3.67
N PRO A 125 16.90 -4.39 -4.88
CA PRO A 125 17.74 -4.97 -5.92
C PRO A 125 19.20 -5.20 -5.52
N ASP A 126 19.73 -4.43 -4.57
CA ASP A 126 21.09 -4.59 -4.03
C ASP A 126 21.20 -5.65 -2.92
N GLY A 127 20.08 -6.32 -2.60
CA GLY A 127 19.99 -7.36 -1.57
C GLY A 127 19.68 -6.83 -0.17
N THR A 128 19.62 -5.51 0.03
CA THR A 128 19.17 -4.91 1.29
C THR A 128 17.65 -5.00 1.44
N LEU A 129 17.15 -4.72 2.64
CA LEU A 129 15.73 -4.71 2.95
C LEU A 129 15.29 -3.28 3.24
N ALA A 130 14.19 -2.85 2.64
CA ALA A 130 13.47 -1.65 3.06
C ALA A 130 12.28 -2.09 3.92
N TRP A 131 12.05 -1.41 5.04
CA TRP A 131 10.87 -1.62 5.86
C TRP A 131 10.34 -0.30 6.41
N THR A 132 9.04 -0.20 6.63
CA THR A 132 8.42 1.02 7.14
C THR A 132 8.46 1.07 8.65
N THR A 133 8.46 2.29 9.18
CA THR A 133 8.01 2.51 10.55
C THR A 133 6.93 3.57 10.61
N GLU A 134 5.89 3.32 11.41
CA GLU A 134 4.80 4.26 11.63
C GLU A 134 5.22 5.53 12.40
N GLY A 135 6.31 5.45 13.16
CA GLY A 135 6.69 6.50 14.09
C GLY A 135 5.89 6.37 15.39
N TRP A 136 5.64 7.51 16.06
CA TRP A 136 4.98 7.51 17.37
C TRP A 136 4.34 8.87 17.64
N ALA A 137 3.10 8.90 18.12
CA ALA A 137 2.38 10.16 18.38
C ALA A 137 1.54 10.09 19.67
N LYS A 138 2.09 9.46 20.71
CA LYS A 138 1.39 9.17 21.98
C LYS A 138 2.34 9.29 23.17
N ASP A 139 1.76 9.53 24.35
CA ASP A 139 2.46 9.52 25.65
C ASP A 139 3.68 10.47 25.73
N GLY A 140 3.61 11.59 24.99
CA GLY A 140 4.66 12.61 24.96
C GLY A 140 5.84 12.29 24.04
N ASN A 141 5.75 11.19 23.27
CA ASN A 141 6.73 10.82 22.26
C ASN A 141 6.18 11.12 20.85
N PHE A 142 7.01 11.75 20.02
CA PHE A 142 6.64 12.31 18.71
C PHE A 142 7.73 11.98 17.69
N ILE A 143 7.60 10.82 17.06
CA ILE A 143 8.54 10.27 16.09
C ILE A 143 7.85 10.28 14.72
N ALA A 144 8.54 10.81 13.71
CA ALA A 144 8.02 10.82 12.35
C ALA A 144 8.03 9.41 11.74
N PRO A 145 7.05 9.07 10.89
CA PRO A 145 7.10 7.86 10.09
C PRO A 145 8.27 7.91 9.10
N GLY A 146 8.66 6.75 8.58
CA GLY A 146 9.68 6.70 7.55
C GLY A 146 9.92 5.31 6.98
N ILE A 147 10.99 5.20 6.20
CA ILE A 147 11.49 3.93 5.66
C ILE A 147 12.90 3.71 6.23
N ILE A 148 13.16 2.52 6.74
CA ILE A 148 14.45 2.09 7.22
C ILE A 148 15.03 1.09 6.21
N ILE A 149 16.30 1.26 5.86
CA ILE A 149 17.05 0.33 5.02
C ILE A 149 17.99 -0.45 5.94
N SER A 150 17.89 -1.77 5.94
CA SER A 150 18.75 -2.66 6.71
C SER A 150 19.44 -3.70 5.84
N ASP A 151 20.52 -4.29 6.34
CA ASP A 151 21.00 -5.55 5.78
C ASP A 151 20.03 -6.70 6.12
N GLN A 152 20.28 -7.88 5.53
CA GLN A 152 19.47 -9.07 5.80
C GLN A 152 19.73 -9.70 7.17
N GLN A 153 20.65 -9.14 7.96
CA GLN A 153 20.94 -9.52 9.35
C GLN A 153 20.28 -8.55 10.34
N GLY A 154 19.44 -7.63 9.83
CA GLY A 154 18.61 -6.72 10.63
C GLY A 154 19.31 -5.45 11.07
N LYS A 155 20.56 -5.20 10.66
CA LYS A 155 21.26 -3.97 11.03
C LYS A 155 20.81 -2.82 10.13
N GLU A 156 20.31 -1.74 10.73
CA GLU A 156 20.02 -0.50 10.00
C GLU A 156 21.29 0.07 9.34
N LEU A 157 21.15 0.41 8.07
CA LEU A 157 22.17 1.04 7.24
C LEU A 157 21.88 2.53 7.01
N ARG A 158 20.61 2.90 6.83
CA ARG A 158 20.15 4.29 6.64
C ARG A 158 18.62 4.40 6.76
N ARG A 159 18.11 5.64 6.80
CA ARG A 159 16.68 5.96 6.75
C ARG A 159 16.34 6.90 5.59
N ILE A 160 15.09 6.86 5.16
CA ILE A 160 14.45 7.83 4.28
C ILE A 160 13.29 8.46 5.06
N ALA A 161 13.34 9.78 5.23
CA ALA A 161 12.33 10.50 5.99
C ALA A 161 11.06 10.70 5.15
N ALA A 162 9.90 10.57 5.78
CA ALA A 162 8.64 11.06 5.22
C ALA A 162 8.67 12.58 5.05
N PRO A 163 7.81 13.17 4.20
CA PRO A 163 7.65 14.62 4.13
C PRO A 163 7.38 15.22 5.51
N ALA A 164 7.94 16.39 5.79
CA ALA A 164 7.93 16.97 7.15
C ALA A 164 6.52 17.18 7.75
N TYR A 165 5.50 17.34 6.91
CA TYR A 165 4.09 17.47 7.33
C TYR A 165 3.43 16.14 7.76
N HIS A 166 4.15 15.00 7.65
CA HIS A 166 3.75 13.73 8.26
C HIS A 166 4.22 13.61 9.72
N ALA A 167 5.22 14.39 10.13
CA ALA A 167 5.74 14.31 11.49
C ALA A 167 4.70 14.81 12.50
N PRO A 168 4.36 14.03 13.55
CA PRO A 168 3.39 14.44 14.54
C PRO A 168 3.91 15.61 15.38
N THR A 169 3.04 16.58 15.68
CA THR A 169 3.40 17.73 16.52
C THR A 169 2.93 17.57 17.97
N PRO A 170 3.65 18.13 18.96
CA PRO A 170 3.25 18.06 20.37
C PRO A 170 1.87 18.64 20.70
N ASP A 171 1.35 19.54 19.87
CA ASP A 171 0.01 20.10 20.04
C ASP A 171 -1.10 19.26 19.36
N GLY A 172 -0.73 18.15 18.70
CA GLY A 172 -1.65 17.20 18.08
C GLY A 172 -2.42 17.76 16.89
N LYS A 173 -1.86 18.75 16.17
CA LYS A 173 -2.55 19.43 15.06
C LYS A 173 -2.02 19.11 13.67
N MET A 174 -0.87 18.46 13.58
CA MET A 174 -0.27 18.07 12.31
C MET A 174 0.39 16.70 12.41
N GLY A 175 0.51 16.06 11.25
CA GLY A 175 1.18 14.79 11.08
C GLY A 175 0.24 13.60 11.21
N ILE A 176 0.84 12.45 11.45
CA ILE A 176 0.15 11.18 11.64
C ILE A 176 -0.64 11.13 12.96
N SER A 177 -1.74 10.39 12.94
CA SER A 177 -2.29 9.78 14.15
C SER A 177 -1.39 8.61 14.59
N HIS A 178 -1.29 8.35 15.89
CA HIS A 178 -0.56 7.18 16.38
C HIS A 178 -1.20 5.88 15.87
N ASN A 179 -0.37 4.95 15.38
CA ASN A 179 -0.78 3.63 14.88
C ASN A 179 -1.72 3.73 13.66
N GLN A 180 -1.44 4.68 12.76
CA GLN A 180 -2.24 4.98 11.55
C GLN A 180 -1.41 5.60 10.40
N ALA A 181 -0.10 5.34 10.38
CA ALA A 181 0.89 5.90 9.49
C ALA A 181 1.35 4.85 8.46
N ASN A 182 2.64 4.83 8.08
CA ASN A 182 3.19 4.01 6.99
C ASN A 182 3.04 2.48 7.22
N GLU A 183 1.84 1.96 7.00
CA GLU A 183 1.48 0.54 7.07
C GLU A 183 2.07 -0.24 5.90
N GLY A 184 1.78 0.21 4.67
CA GLY A 184 2.22 -0.50 3.47
C GLY A 184 3.49 0.06 2.86
N LEU A 185 4.27 -0.82 2.22
CA LEU A 185 5.47 -0.47 1.45
C LEU A 185 5.49 -1.24 0.14
N THR A 186 5.88 -0.59 -0.96
CA THR A 186 6.18 -1.32 -2.19
C THR A 186 7.35 -0.74 -2.97
N ARG A 187 7.94 -1.55 -3.84
CA ARG A 187 8.92 -1.13 -4.85
C ARG A 187 8.30 -1.18 -6.23
N ILE A 188 8.75 -0.34 -7.14
CA ILE A 188 8.27 -0.38 -8.52
C ILE A 188 9.11 -1.36 -9.32
N TYR A 189 8.50 -2.46 -9.77
CA TYR A 189 9.18 -3.42 -10.63
C TYR A 189 9.61 -2.75 -11.95
N GLY A 190 10.89 -2.94 -12.31
CA GLY A 190 11.49 -2.28 -13.47
C GLY A 190 11.98 -0.84 -13.19
N ASN A 191 11.78 -0.31 -11.99
CA ASN A 191 12.39 0.93 -11.54
C ASN A 191 12.92 0.79 -10.10
N ASP A 192 14.17 0.35 -10.04
CA ASP A 192 14.92 0.04 -8.83
C ASP A 192 15.19 1.24 -7.91
N ASP A 193 14.88 2.47 -8.32
CA ASP A 193 15.04 3.67 -7.51
C ASP A 193 13.79 4.03 -6.71
N ILE A 194 12.63 3.42 -6.97
CA ILE A 194 11.36 3.91 -6.44
C ILE A 194 10.77 2.98 -5.39
N LEU A 195 10.46 3.59 -4.23
CA LEU A 195 9.59 3.02 -3.20
C LEU A 195 8.31 3.83 -3.07
N MET A 196 7.24 3.22 -2.57
CA MET A 196 6.04 3.93 -2.15
C MET A 196 5.56 3.43 -0.79
N THR A 197 5.08 4.34 0.06
CA THR A 197 4.39 4.02 1.32
C THR A 197 2.97 4.50 1.28
N ILE A 198 2.07 3.81 1.99
CA ILE A 198 0.67 4.23 2.17
C ILE A 198 0.37 4.34 3.66
N ASN A 199 -0.35 5.39 4.06
CA ASN A 199 -0.78 5.55 5.44
C ASN A 199 -2.05 4.74 5.74
N GLU A 200 -2.20 4.19 6.95
CA GLU A 200 -3.46 3.57 7.40
C GLU A 200 -4.60 4.59 7.46
N GLY A 201 -4.29 5.75 8.05
CA GLY A 201 -5.26 6.79 8.39
C GLY A 201 -4.95 8.13 7.73
N THR A 202 -5.92 9.04 7.83
CA THR A 202 -5.72 10.41 7.37
C THR A 202 -4.69 11.13 8.25
N LEU A 203 -3.88 12.01 7.65
CA LEU A 203 -3.12 12.98 8.44
C LEU A 203 -4.10 13.91 9.17
N ILE A 204 -3.72 14.37 10.37
CA ILE A 204 -4.59 15.19 11.22
C ILE A 204 -5.09 16.44 10.50
N GLN A 205 -4.22 17.08 9.72
CA GLN A 205 -4.56 18.31 9.00
C GLN A 205 -5.30 18.08 7.67
N ASP A 206 -5.44 16.83 7.24
CA ASP A 206 -6.15 16.47 6.00
C ASP A 206 -7.65 16.22 6.23
N GLY A 207 -8.06 15.95 7.47
CA GLY A 207 -9.47 15.77 7.83
C GLY A 207 -9.69 14.80 8.99
N GLU A 208 -10.94 14.40 9.16
CA GLU A 208 -11.34 13.39 10.15
C GLU A 208 -11.12 11.97 9.60
N GLN A 209 -10.85 11.02 10.51
CA GLN A 209 -10.87 9.59 10.19
C GLN A 209 -12.28 9.17 9.72
N ASN A 210 -12.39 8.04 9.03
CA ASN A 210 -13.68 7.56 8.55
C ASN A 210 -14.66 7.19 9.67
N THR A 211 -15.96 7.36 9.39
CA THR A 211 -17.07 6.87 10.24
C THR A 211 -17.87 5.82 9.48
N GLU A 212 -18.97 5.34 10.05
CA GLU A 212 -19.88 4.41 9.35
C GLU A 212 -20.63 5.10 8.21
N GLU A 213 -20.65 6.45 8.20
CA GLU A 213 -21.37 7.27 7.23
C GLU A 213 -20.46 7.91 6.18
N HIS A 214 -19.21 8.22 6.51
CA HIS A 214 -18.27 8.87 5.59
C HIS A 214 -16.89 8.21 5.56
N GLY A 215 -16.26 8.27 4.39
CA GLY A 215 -14.88 7.84 4.19
C GLY A 215 -13.84 8.85 4.68
N MET A 216 -12.59 8.59 4.31
CA MET A 216 -11.43 9.45 4.58
C MET A 216 -10.45 9.44 3.41
N LYS A 217 -9.42 10.28 3.48
CA LYS A 217 -8.34 10.38 2.49
C LYS A 217 -7.00 10.06 3.14
N VAL A 218 -6.21 9.22 2.51
CA VAL A 218 -4.87 8.85 3.00
C VAL A 218 -3.80 9.19 1.96
N ARG A 219 -2.56 9.35 2.43
CA ARG A 219 -1.41 9.69 1.58
C ARG A 219 -0.74 8.42 1.05
N LEU A 220 -0.48 8.40 -0.26
CA LEU A 220 0.39 7.44 -0.94
C LEU A 220 1.64 8.18 -1.41
N THR A 221 2.76 7.98 -0.71
CA THR A 221 3.99 8.76 -0.91
C THR A 221 5.00 7.98 -1.71
N GLN A 222 5.54 8.57 -2.77
CA GLN A 222 6.60 8.01 -3.61
C GLN A 222 7.96 8.58 -3.22
N TYR A 223 8.96 7.73 -3.08
CA TYR A 223 10.32 8.08 -2.68
C TYR A 223 11.34 7.68 -3.75
N SER A 224 12.40 8.47 -3.88
CA SER A 224 13.61 8.08 -4.60
C SER A 224 14.64 7.54 -3.61
N LEU A 225 15.07 6.30 -3.80
CA LEU A 225 16.06 5.61 -2.97
C LEU A 225 17.42 6.30 -3.04
N SER A 226 17.83 6.72 -4.23
CA SER A 226 19.12 7.39 -4.48
C SER A 226 19.18 8.81 -3.93
N LYS A 227 18.06 9.56 -4.00
CA LYS A 227 17.97 10.89 -3.40
C LYS A 227 17.70 10.85 -1.89
N GLY A 228 17.05 9.80 -1.41
CA GLY A 228 16.64 9.66 -0.01
C GLY A 228 15.52 10.62 0.39
N GLU A 229 14.62 10.97 -0.55
CA GLU A 229 13.52 11.90 -0.31
C GLU A 229 12.25 11.53 -1.09
N ALA A 230 11.11 12.07 -0.66
CA ALA A 230 9.85 11.97 -1.37
C ALA A 230 9.89 12.79 -2.67
N ILE A 231 9.36 12.21 -3.76
CA ILE A 231 9.36 12.81 -5.11
C ILE A 231 7.96 12.99 -5.71
N ALA A 232 6.96 12.29 -5.16
CA ALA A 232 5.55 12.52 -5.44
C ALA A 232 4.71 12.05 -4.26
N GLU A 233 3.48 12.52 -4.17
CA GLU A 233 2.51 12.06 -3.20
C GLU A 233 1.12 12.14 -3.81
N TYR A 234 0.29 11.13 -3.58
CA TYR A 234 -1.05 11.01 -4.15
C TYR A 234 -2.06 10.75 -3.04
N VAL A 235 -3.34 10.89 -3.36
CA VAL A 235 -4.44 10.68 -2.41
C VAL A 235 -5.19 9.42 -2.77
N VAL A 236 -5.39 8.55 -1.77
CA VAL A 236 -6.26 7.38 -1.86
C VAL A 236 -7.49 7.63 -1.01
N GLU A 237 -8.67 7.44 -1.59
CA GLU A 237 -9.93 7.50 -0.85
C GLU A 237 -10.23 6.14 -0.22
N ILE A 238 -10.48 6.15 1.09
CA ILE A 238 -10.91 5.00 1.86
C ILE A 238 -12.38 5.16 2.19
N GLY A 239 -13.15 4.09 2.03
CA GLY A 239 -14.59 4.10 2.26
C GLY A 239 -14.95 4.30 3.75
N PRO A 240 -16.25 4.41 4.06
CA PRO A 240 -16.73 4.35 5.44
C PRO A 240 -16.23 3.10 6.16
N ARG A 241 -15.99 3.20 7.47
CA ARG A 241 -15.61 2.06 8.30
C ARG A 241 -16.76 1.06 8.39
N TYR A 242 -16.43 -0.22 8.54
CA TYR A 242 -17.43 -1.25 8.73
C TYR A 242 -18.24 -0.99 10.01
N PRO A 243 -19.53 -1.41 10.06
CA PRO A 243 -20.34 -1.26 11.27
C PRO A 243 -19.62 -1.78 12.51
N HIS A 244 -19.59 -0.97 13.57
CA HIS A 244 -18.92 -1.26 14.84
C HIS A 244 -17.38 -1.39 14.78
N SER A 245 -16.75 -1.29 13.61
CA SER A 245 -15.30 -1.28 13.49
C SER A 245 -14.72 0.05 13.99
N LYS A 246 -13.51 0.08 14.56
CA LYS A 246 -12.90 1.37 14.99
C LYS A 246 -12.40 2.23 13.84
N LEU A 247 -11.89 1.60 12.78
CA LEU A 247 -11.26 2.23 11.62
C LEU A 247 -11.40 1.26 10.44
N ARG A 248 -11.45 1.80 9.24
CA ARG A 248 -11.08 1.04 8.04
C ARG A 248 -9.93 1.77 7.36
N GLY A 249 -8.83 1.10 7.09
CA GLY A 249 -7.63 1.72 6.52
C GLY A 249 -6.81 0.73 5.71
N PRO A 250 -5.86 1.20 4.89
CA PRO A 250 -4.92 0.32 4.22
C PRO A 250 -3.99 -0.36 5.22
N SER A 251 -3.84 -1.68 5.14
CA SER A 251 -2.79 -2.40 5.88
C SER A 251 -1.57 -2.71 5.01
N GLU A 252 -1.71 -2.76 3.69
CA GLU A 252 -0.58 -3.08 2.82
C GLU A 252 -0.79 -2.65 1.37
N ILE A 253 0.30 -2.53 0.62
CA ILE A 253 0.36 -2.23 -0.81
C ILE A 253 1.43 -3.06 -1.54
N ILE A 254 1.12 -3.53 -2.74
CA ILE A 254 2.11 -4.11 -3.66
C ILE A 254 1.93 -3.63 -5.10
N ALA A 255 3.01 -3.17 -5.73
CA ALA A 255 3.02 -2.79 -7.14
C ALA A 255 2.99 -4.03 -8.04
N ALA A 256 2.35 -3.90 -9.20
CA ALA A 256 2.34 -4.91 -10.26
C ALA A 256 3.18 -4.46 -11.47
N ASN A 257 3.53 -5.41 -12.33
CA ASN A 257 4.36 -5.15 -13.52
C ASN A 257 3.65 -4.29 -14.59
N ASP A 258 2.32 -4.15 -14.52
CA ASP A 258 1.54 -3.29 -15.41
C ASP A 258 1.47 -1.82 -14.94
N GLY A 259 2.12 -1.48 -13.83
CA GLY A 259 2.12 -0.15 -13.23
C GLY A 259 0.94 0.14 -12.30
N SER A 260 0.03 -0.82 -12.12
CA SER A 260 -0.98 -0.77 -11.07
C SER A 260 -0.43 -1.20 -9.71
N PHE A 261 -1.25 -1.04 -8.68
CA PHE A 261 -0.95 -1.51 -7.32
C PHE A 261 -2.15 -2.26 -6.77
N TYR A 262 -1.91 -3.15 -5.81
CA TYR A 262 -2.95 -3.81 -5.03
C TYR A 262 -2.79 -3.38 -3.59
N ILE A 263 -3.86 -2.85 -2.99
CA ILE A 263 -3.90 -2.46 -1.58
C ILE A 263 -4.85 -3.38 -0.83
N ILE A 264 -4.51 -3.75 0.40
CA ILE A 264 -5.45 -4.35 1.35
C ILE A 264 -6.06 -3.21 2.15
N GLU A 265 -7.38 -3.11 2.19
CA GLU A 265 -8.11 -2.31 3.15
C GLU A 265 -8.77 -3.22 4.17
N ARG A 266 -8.49 -3.02 5.46
CA ARG A 266 -9.04 -3.83 6.54
C ARG A 266 -9.71 -2.98 7.62
N GLY A 267 -10.55 -3.62 8.43
CA GLY A 267 -11.07 -3.03 9.66
C GLY A 267 -11.44 -4.09 10.69
N TYR A 268 -11.10 -3.81 11.95
CA TYR A 268 -11.36 -4.70 13.08
C TYR A 268 -12.70 -4.39 13.74
N ILE A 269 -13.55 -5.40 13.92
CA ILE A 269 -14.81 -5.34 14.64
C ILE A 269 -14.62 -6.10 15.98
N PRO A 270 -14.73 -5.42 17.13
CA PRO A 270 -14.63 -6.08 18.44
C PRO A 270 -15.56 -7.29 18.53
N ASP A 271 -15.03 -8.41 19.04
CA ASP A 271 -15.73 -9.70 19.21
C ASP A 271 -16.18 -10.41 17.92
N ASN A 272 -15.95 -9.81 16.75
CA ASN A 272 -16.35 -10.34 15.44
C ASN A 272 -15.18 -10.55 14.47
N GLY A 273 -13.96 -10.16 14.85
CA GLY A 273 -12.75 -10.29 14.03
C GLY A 273 -12.60 -9.17 13.00
N ASN A 274 -11.89 -9.45 11.91
CA ASN A 274 -11.64 -8.47 10.87
C ASN A 274 -12.58 -8.61 9.68
N LEU A 275 -12.63 -7.56 8.87
CA LEU A 275 -13.06 -7.59 7.48
C LEU A 275 -11.92 -7.04 6.63
N GLY A 276 -11.78 -7.54 5.41
CA GLY A 276 -10.71 -7.15 4.51
C GLY A 276 -11.14 -7.21 3.06
N GLU A 277 -10.60 -6.31 2.25
CA GLU A 277 -10.83 -6.23 0.81
C GLU A 277 -9.51 -5.91 0.10
N ILE A 278 -9.25 -6.52 -1.05
CA ILE A 278 -8.14 -6.16 -1.93
C ILE A 278 -8.68 -5.29 -3.05
N TYR A 279 -8.09 -4.12 -3.19
CA TYR A 279 -8.37 -3.19 -4.28
C TYR A 279 -7.19 -3.04 -5.21
N ARG A 280 -7.44 -2.98 -6.51
CA ARG A 280 -6.45 -2.53 -7.49
C ARG A 280 -6.57 -1.02 -7.64
N ILE A 281 -5.44 -0.32 -7.62
CA ILE A 281 -5.36 1.13 -7.83
C ILE A 281 -4.44 1.50 -9.00
N THR A 282 -4.74 2.63 -9.63
CA THR A 282 -3.90 3.23 -10.67
C THR A 282 -3.74 4.73 -10.43
N LEU A 283 -2.58 5.26 -10.79
CA LEU A 283 -2.25 6.69 -10.61
C LEU A 283 -2.73 7.56 -11.80
N ASP A 284 -3.45 6.98 -12.75
CA ASP A 284 -3.86 7.66 -13.99
C ASP A 284 -4.77 8.85 -13.72
N GLY A 285 -4.21 10.05 -13.91
CA GLY A 285 -4.91 11.32 -13.70
C GLY A 285 -4.96 11.77 -12.24
N ALA A 286 -4.31 11.05 -11.32
CA ALA A 286 -4.22 11.45 -9.91
C ALA A 286 -3.39 12.73 -9.76
N THR A 287 -3.82 13.62 -8.87
CA THR A 287 -3.10 14.86 -8.58
C THR A 287 -1.89 14.57 -7.69
N ASN A 288 -0.70 15.00 -8.10
CA ASN A 288 0.46 15.04 -7.19
C ASN A 288 0.26 16.17 -6.16
N VAL A 289 0.19 15.78 -4.89
CA VAL A 289 -0.03 16.66 -3.74
C VAL A 289 1.22 16.85 -2.88
N LEU A 290 2.39 16.37 -3.32
CA LEU A 290 3.64 16.54 -2.58
C LEU A 290 3.89 18.02 -2.26
N GLY A 291 4.21 18.29 -1.00
CA GLY A 291 4.48 19.65 -0.51
C GLY A 291 3.23 20.43 -0.10
N ARG A 292 2.02 19.89 -0.31
CA ARG A 292 0.80 20.45 0.28
C ARG A 292 0.73 20.01 1.75
N SER A 293 0.84 20.97 2.66
CA SER A 293 0.76 20.69 4.10
C SER A 293 -0.57 20.08 4.51
N ALA A 294 -1.66 20.44 3.82
CA ALA A 294 -3.00 19.89 4.02
C ALA A 294 -3.72 19.69 2.67
N LEU A 295 -4.66 18.76 2.61
CA LEU A 295 -5.60 18.62 1.48
C LEU A 295 -6.66 19.72 1.49
N ASP A 296 -7.10 20.15 0.31
CA ASP A 296 -8.11 21.20 0.13
C ASP A 296 -9.35 20.73 -0.63
N GLY A 297 -9.40 19.44 -1.00
CA GLY A 297 -10.50 18.81 -1.72
C GLY A 297 -10.48 19.05 -3.23
N THR A 298 -9.45 19.69 -3.78
CA THR A 298 -9.29 19.92 -5.22
C THR A 298 -8.53 18.82 -5.94
N GLU A 299 -7.86 17.95 -5.19
CA GLU A 299 -7.11 16.82 -5.72
C GLU A 299 -8.01 15.77 -6.36
N VAL A 300 -7.53 15.18 -7.45
CA VAL A 300 -8.11 13.99 -8.04
C VAL A 300 -7.45 12.79 -7.35
N PRO A 301 -8.19 11.95 -6.62
CA PRO A 301 -7.64 10.77 -5.98
C PRO A 301 -7.23 9.71 -7.02
N VAL A 302 -6.47 8.71 -6.57
CA VAL A 302 -6.18 7.52 -7.39
C VAL A 302 -7.48 6.79 -7.75
N LYS A 303 -7.50 6.14 -8.91
CA LYS A 303 -8.62 5.27 -9.27
C LYS A 303 -8.48 3.95 -8.54
N LYS A 304 -9.61 3.40 -8.08
CA LYS A 304 -9.67 2.19 -7.26
C LYS A 304 -10.78 1.26 -7.73
N GLU A 305 -10.49 -0.03 -7.85
CA GLU A 305 -11.44 -1.09 -8.20
C GLU A 305 -11.33 -2.27 -7.22
N LEU A 306 -12.46 -2.82 -6.78
CA LEU A 306 -12.48 -3.99 -5.90
C LEU A 306 -12.09 -5.25 -6.68
N VAL A 307 -11.12 -6.00 -6.17
CA VAL A 307 -10.63 -7.23 -6.78
C VAL A 307 -11.07 -8.46 -6.00
N PHE A 308 -10.98 -8.41 -4.67
CA PHE A 308 -11.30 -9.53 -3.80
C PHE A 308 -11.88 -9.05 -2.48
N ASP A 309 -12.86 -9.78 -1.96
CA ASP A 309 -13.47 -9.54 -0.66
C ASP A 309 -13.31 -10.80 0.19
N PHE A 310 -12.60 -10.67 1.31
CA PHE A 310 -12.36 -11.78 2.23
C PHE A 310 -13.64 -12.26 2.91
N ALA A 311 -14.74 -11.48 2.90
CA ALA A 311 -16.05 -11.95 3.36
C ALA A 311 -16.53 -13.20 2.61
N SER A 312 -16.02 -13.44 1.39
CA SER A 312 -16.25 -14.69 0.65
C SER A 312 -15.70 -15.95 1.33
N MET A 313 -14.78 -15.79 2.29
CA MET A 313 -14.16 -16.88 3.06
C MET A 313 -14.95 -17.24 4.33
N LEU A 314 -15.87 -16.38 4.76
CA LEU A 314 -16.68 -16.64 5.95
C LEU A 314 -17.51 -17.89 5.75
N LYS A 315 -17.48 -18.80 6.73
CA LYS A 315 -18.41 -19.93 6.75
C LYS A 315 -19.83 -19.41 6.77
N ASN A 316 -20.76 -20.14 6.15
CA ASN A 316 -22.17 -19.75 6.05
C ASN A 316 -22.86 -19.54 7.42
N ASP A 317 -22.26 -20.04 8.51
CA ASP A 317 -22.74 -19.85 9.88
C ASP A 317 -22.05 -18.70 10.63
N GLY A 318 -21.11 -17.98 9.98
CA GLY A 318 -20.37 -16.85 10.54
C GLY A 318 -19.37 -17.24 11.64
N THR A 319 -19.03 -18.52 11.79
CA THR A 319 -18.27 -19.02 12.94
C THR A 319 -16.75 -18.97 12.77
N ASP A 320 -16.26 -18.57 11.61
CA ASP A 320 -14.82 -18.48 11.30
C ASP A 320 -14.52 -17.06 10.81
N PRO A 321 -14.23 -16.12 11.73
CA PRO A 321 -13.98 -14.74 11.36
C PRO A 321 -12.67 -14.62 10.56
N ILE A 322 -12.57 -13.57 9.75
CA ILE A 322 -11.32 -13.25 9.04
C ILE A 322 -10.33 -12.71 10.07
N ASP A 323 -9.11 -13.22 10.04
CA ASP A 323 -8.00 -12.76 10.88
C ASP A 323 -7.36 -11.47 10.29
N ASN A 324 -6.36 -10.89 10.97
CA ASN A 324 -5.86 -9.55 10.68
C ASN A 324 -4.98 -9.50 9.41
N VAL A 325 -5.57 -9.38 8.21
CA VAL A 325 -4.80 -9.40 6.95
C VAL A 325 -3.88 -8.18 6.78
N GLU A 326 -2.56 -8.40 6.87
CA GLU A 326 -1.56 -7.31 6.94
C GLU A 326 -0.34 -7.54 6.06
N ALA A 327 0.14 -8.76 5.86
CA ALA A 327 1.30 -8.97 5.00
C ALA A 327 0.90 -9.33 3.55
N LEU A 328 1.59 -8.78 2.57
CA LEU A 328 1.36 -9.06 1.15
C LEU A 328 2.67 -9.27 0.39
N SER A 329 2.74 -10.34 -0.41
CA SER A 329 3.78 -10.55 -1.40
C SER A 329 3.20 -11.13 -2.69
N TRP A 330 3.85 -10.88 -3.83
CA TRP A 330 3.64 -11.74 -4.98
C TRP A 330 4.21 -13.13 -4.70
N GLY A 331 3.44 -14.15 -5.07
CA GLY A 331 3.93 -15.52 -5.17
C GLY A 331 4.38 -15.87 -6.60
N PRO A 332 4.88 -17.09 -6.81
CA PRO A 332 5.24 -17.59 -8.14
C PRO A 332 4.04 -17.55 -9.10
N VAL A 333 4.28 -17.30 -10.39
CA VAL A 333 3.18 -17.37 -11.38
C VAL A 333 2.59 -18.78 -11.40
N LEU A 334 1.25 -18.88 -11.41
CA LEU A 334 0.55 -20.15 -11.40
C LEU A 334 0.77 -20.92 -12.72
N PRO A 335 0.60 -22.26 -12.74
CA PRO A 335 0.75 -23.06 -13.95
C PRO A 335 -0.17 -22.64 -15.11
N ASP A 336 -1.30 -22.02 -14.81
CA ASP A 336 -2.26 -21.48 -15.79
C ASP A 336 -1.90 -20.05 -16.28
N GLY A 337 -0.81 -19.48 -15.77
CA GLY A 337 -0.29 -18.16 -16.15
C GLY A 337 -0.82 -16.99 -15.32
N ARG A 338 -1.75 -17.21 -14.38
CA ARG A 338 -2.26 -16.15 -13.50
C ARG A 338 -1.21 -15.73 -12.47
N ALA A 339 -1.23 -14.45 -12.10
CA ALA A 339 -0.49 -13.96 -10.94
C ALA A 339 -1.19 -14.44 -9.65
N GLN A 340 -0.43 -14.66 -8.58
CA GLN A 340 -0.98 -14.95 -7.26
C GLN A 340 -0.40 -14.02 -6.20
N LEU A 341 -1.26 -13.57 -5.31
CA LEU A 341 -0.90 -12.92 -4.06
C LEU A 341 -0.77 -13.97 -2.97
N ILE A 342 0.25 -13.80 -2.13
CA ILE A 342 0.41 -14.47 -0.85
C ILE A 342 0.07 -13.43 0.22
N VAL A 343 -0.93 -13.73 1.03
CA VAL A 343 -1.40 -12.85 2.11
C VAL A 343 -1.17 -13.53 3.45
N ILE A 344 -0.68 -12.80 4.44
CA ILE A 344 -0.63 -13.28 5.83
C ILE A 344 -1.64 -12.50 6.67
N ALA A 345 -2.44 -13.24 7.43
CA ALA A 345 -3.18 -12.69 8.54
C ALA A 345 -2.29 -12.72 9.79
N ASP A 346 -2.19 -11.59 10.46
CA ASP A 346 -1.50 -11.41 11.72
C ASP A 346 -2.35 -11.94 12.90
N ASP A 347 -1.66 -12.49 13.90
CA ASP A 347 -2.24 -12.96 15.15
C ASP A 347 -2.21 -11.91 16.27
N ASN A 348 -1.57 -10.74 16.08
CA ASN A 348 -1.37 -9.71 17.11
C ASN A 348 -0.78 -10.26 18.43
N PHE A 349 -0.09 -11.40 18.40
CA PHE A 349 0.27 -12.18 19.59
C PHE A 349 -0.91 -12.46 20.54
N ASN A 350 -2.10 -12.65 19.98
CA ASN A 350 -3.35 -12.89 20.70
C ASN A 350 -3.84 -14.34 20.45
N GLU A 351 -4.06 -15.09 21.54
CA GLU A 351 -4.53 -16.49 21.49
C GLU A 351 -5.86 -16.69 20.75
N THR A 352 -6.64 -15.62 20.51
CA THR A 352 -7.90 -15.69 19.77
C THR A 352 -7.77 -15.40 18.27
N GLN A 353 -6.58 -15.07 17.79
CA GLN A 353 -6.27 -14.82 16.38
C GLN A 353 -5.25 -15.83 15.88
N ARG A 354 -5.18 -16.00 14.56
CA ARG A 354 -4.31 -17.01 13.93
C ARG A 354 -3.40 -16.37 12.90
N THR A 355 -2.18 -16.90 12.81
CA THR A 355 -1.37 -16.62 11.64
C THR A 355 -1.82 -17.49 10.46
N LEU A 356 -2.59 -16.91 9.54
CA LEU A 356 -3.07 -17.58 8.33
C LEU A 356 -2.26 -17.18 7.11
N LEU A 357 -2.06 -18.12 6.18
CA LEU A 357 -1.43 -17.86 4.88
C LEU A 357 -2.40 -18.19 3.74
N ASP A 358 -2.81 -17.16 3.01
CA ASP A 358 -3.76 -17.26 1.89
C ASP A 358 -3.07 -17.14 0.53
N ARG A 359 -3.55 -17.93 -0.44
CA ARG A 359 -3.21 -17.82 -1.87
C ARG A 359 -4.40 -17.27 -2.62
N ILE A 360 -4.22 -16.11 -3.25
CA ILE A 360 -5.28 -15.49 -4.06
C ILE A 360 -4.79 -15.35 -5.50
N ALA A 361 -5.41 -16.05 -6.42
CA ALA A 361 -5.14 -15.90 -7.85
C ALA A 361 -5.83 -14.65 -8.40
N ILE A 362 -5.12 -13.87 -9.20
CA ILE A 362 -5.68 -12.70 -9.88
C ILE A 362 -6.01 -13.05 -11.32
N ALA A 363 -7.28 -12.90 -11.69
CA ALA A 363 -7.77 -13.07 -13.05
C ALA A 363 -8.13 -11.72 -13.67
N LYS A 364 -7.86 -11.62 -14.97
CA LYS A 364 -8.25 -10.50 -15.83
C LYS A 364 -9.41 -10.96 -16.71
N ASN A 365 -10.56 -10.31 -16.60
CA ASN A 365 -11.81 -10.69 -17.27
C ASN A 365 -12.21 -9.73 -18.39
#